data_AF-A0AAU9BUA0-F1
#
_entry.id   AF-A0AAU9BUA0-F1
#
_cell.length_a   1.000
_cell.length_b   1.000
_cell.length_c   1.000
_cell.angle_alpha   90.00
_cell.angle_beta   90.00
_cell.angle_gamma   90.00
#
_symmetry.space_group_name_H-M   'P 1'
#
loop_
_entity.id
_entity.type
_entity.pdbx_description
1 polymer ?
#
loop_
_entity_poly.entity_id
_entity_poly.type
_entity_poly.pdbx_seq_one_letter_code
_entity_poly.pdbx_strand_id
1 'polypeptide(L)'
;MRRAQKLRFVLRHAPWIAEAWGRLLLARFRRRPFPPPASRGQPRPLDVLVRCFQIAAAHHLYRPTCLPRSIALQHFLKRHGHPAVLRIGVHKEEKGIRAHAWVEVDGRIVDDDPMNAKRYHPLRTRHDDRRN
;
A
#
# COMPACT_ATOMS: atom_id res chain seq x y z
N MET A 1 -47.73 4.92 -16.21
CA MET A 1 -47.04 5.68 -17.28
C MET A 1 -45.60 5.96 -16.84
N ARG A 2 -44.64 5.20 -17.41
CA ARG A 2 -43.51 5.61 -18.29
C ARG A 2 -42.29 6.13 -17.49
N ARG A 3 -41.21 5.35 -17.27
CA ARG A 3 -40.10 4.93 -18.18
C ARG A 3 -39.26 6.08 -18.77
N ALA A 4 -37.96 6.04 -18.42
CA ALA A 4 -36.80 6.03 -19.32
C ALA A 4 -36.13 7.35 -19.78
N GLN A 5 -34.81 7.40 -19.53
CA GLN A 5 -33.69 7.64 -20.47
C GLN A 5 -33.76 8.83 -21.45
N LYS A 6 -32.76 9.72 -21.35
CA LYS A 6 -31.90 10.21 -22.46
C LYS A 6 -30.81 11.16 -21.89
N LEU A 7 -29.55 10.75 -21.75
CA LEU A 7 -28.45 10.71 -22.74
C LEU A 7 -27.89 12.10 -23.15
N ARG A 8 -26.66 12.38 -22.70
CA ARG A 8 -25.50 12.98 -23.43
C ARG A 8 -25.70 14.25 -24.27
N PHE A 9 -24.94 15.31 -23.95
CA PHE A 9 -24.08 15.97 -24.95
C PHE A 9 -22.91 16.73 -24.28
N VAL A 10 -21.73 16.50 -24.82
CA VAL A 10 -20.40 16.94 -24.37
C VAL A 10 -20.01 18.25 -25.08
N LEU A 11 -18.88 18.85 -24.68
CA LEU A 11 -17.94 19.73 -25.40
C LEU A 11 -17.89 21.13 -24.74
N ARG A 12 -16.76 21.85 -24.61
CA ARG A 12 -15.49 21.91 -25.36
C ARG A 12 -14.63 22.97 -24.60
N HIS A 13 -13.45 22.72 -24.04
CA HIS A 13 -12.13 23.04 -24.63
C HIS A 13 -11.08 23.10 -23.50
N ALA A 14 -10.05 22.23 -23.50
CA ALA A 14 -8.71 22.53 -22.99
C ALA A 14 -7.72 21.36 -23.26
N PRO A 15 -7.35 21.08 -24.52
CA PRO A 15 -6.44 19.98 -24.83
C PRO A 15 -4.96 20.40 -24.80
N TRP A 16 -4.45 20.99 -23.70
CA TRP A 16 -3.01 21.37 -23.61
C TRP A 16 -2.30 21.12 -22.27
N ILE A 17 -2.92 20.48 -21.28
CA ILE A 17 -2.22 20.09 -20.02
C ILE A 17 -2.15 18.56 -19.82
N ALA A 18 -2.87 17.74 -20.58
CA ALA A 18 -2.95 16.31 -20.30
C ALA A 18 -1.76 15.46 -20.81
N GLU A 19 -1.10 15.84 -21.91
CA GLU A 19 -0.15 14.93 -22.57
C GLU A 19 1.27 15.00 -22.02
N ALA A 20 1.72 16.18 -21.57
CA ALA A 20 3.05 16.34 -20.98
C ALA A 20 3.10 15.81 -19.54
N TRP A 21 2.03 16.00 -18.76
CA TRP A 21 1.97 15.51 -17.38
C TRP A 21 1.80 14.00 -17.32
N GLY A 22 1.07 13.38 -18.26
CA GLY A 22 0.95 11.91 -18.32
C GLY A 22 2.31 11.22 -18.51
N ARG A 23 3.14 11.70 -19.43
CA ARG A 23 4.46 11.11 -19.70
C ARG A 23 5.49 11.46 -18.63
N LEU A 24 5.46 12.66 -18.03
CA LEU A 24 6.35 13.03 -16.92
C LEU A 24 5.95 12.40 -15.58
N LEU A 25 4.66 12.25 -15.27
CA LEU A 25 4.18 11.58 -14.06
C LEU A 25 4.42 10.06 -14.14
N LEU A 26 4.22 9.44 -15.32
CA LEU A 26 4.62 8.05 -15.56
C LEU A 26 6.15 7.88 -15.61
N ALA A 27 6.91 8.85 -16.13
CA ALA A 27 8.37 8.82 -16.10
C ALA A 27 8.94 9.05 -14.69
N ARG A 28 8.22 9.73 -13.79
CA ARG A 28 8.60 9.87 -12.37
C ARG A 28 8.24 8.64 -11.54
N PHE A 29 7.25 7.87 -12.01
CA PHE A 29 6.92 6.53 -11.53
C PHE A 29 7.73 5.40 -12.21
N ARG A 30 8.48 5.68 -13.31
CA ARG A 30 9.56 4.78 -13.75
C ARG A 30 10.50 4.71 -12.57
N ARG A 31 10.53 3.54 -11.93
CA ARG A 31 11.44 3.11 -10.87
C ARG A 31 12.64 4.04 -10.79
N ARG A 32 12.53 5.17 -10.07
CA ARG A 32 13.73 5.82 -9.55
C ARG A 32 14.18 4.78 -8.54
N PRO A 33 15.29 4.05 -8.78
CA PRO A 33 15.81 3.18 -7.75
C PRO A 33 16.09 4.12 -6.60
N PHE A 34 15.25 4.08 -5.58
CA PHE A 34 15.54 4.75 -4.35
C PHE A 34 16.84 4.09 -3.91
N PRO A 35 17.98 4.81 -3.88
CA PRO A 35 19.30 4.19 -3.80
C PRO A 35 19.28 3.16 -2.67
N PRO A 36 19.81 1.93 -2.81
CA PRO A 36 19.86 1.01 -1.70
C PRO A 36 20.42 1.77 -0.48
N PRO A 37 19.89 1.54 0.74
CA PRO A 37 20.45 2.20 1.92
C PRO A 37 21.96 2.01 1.86
N ALA A 38 22.70 3.10 2.07
CA ALA A 38 24.15 3.04 2.15
C ALA A 38 24.50 2.21 3.39
N SER A 39 24.59 0.90 3.24
CA SER A 39 24.90 0.02 4.34
C SER A 39 25.75 -1.15 3.84
N ARG A 40 27.07 -0.91 3.84
CA ARG A 40 28.05 -1.97 4.08
C ARG A 40 28.03 -2.42 5.56
N GLY A 41 26.88 -2.30 6.24
CA GLY A 41 26.72 -2.44 7.70
C GLY A 41 25.32 -2.94 8.07
N GLN A 42 25.12 -3.28 9.35
CA GLN A 42 23.90 -3.90 9.86
C GLN A 42 22.63 -3.07 9.53
N PRO A 43 21.49 -3.73 9.21
CA PRO A 43 20.23 -3.03 8.99
C PRO A 43 19.84 -2.23 10.21
N ARG A 44 19.26 -1.03 10.00
CA ARG A 44 18.75 -0.22 11.11
C ARG A 44 17.67 -0.99 11.88
N PRO A 45 17.55 -0.80 13.21
CA PRO A 45 16.53 -1.46 14.00
C PRO A 45 15.12 -1.24 13.43
N LEU A 46 14.33 -2.33 13.41
CA LEU A 46 12.99 -2.34 12.80
C LEU A 46 12.05 -1.31 13.43
N ASP A 47 12.09 -1.19 14.76
CA ASP A 47 11.26 -0.27 15.54
C ASP A 47 11.55 1.20 15.22
N VAL A 48 12.81 1.55 14.98
CA VAL A 48 13.22 2.90 14.55
C VAL A 48 12.64 3.21 13.18
N LEU A 49 12.76 2.26 12.24
CA LEU A 49 12.22 2.42 10.89
C LEU A 49 10.70 2.56 10.89
N VAL A 50 9.99 1.71 11.64
CA VAL A 50 8.53 1.79 11.78
C VAL A 50 8.12 3.14 12.38
N ARG A 51 8.80 3.63 13.42
CA ARG A 51 8.54 4.98 13.98
C ARG A 51 8.77 6.09 12.95
N CYS A 52 9.88 6.05 12.21
CA CYS A 52 10.13 7.04 11.15
C CYS A 52 9.01 7.04 10.10
N PHE A 53 8.55 5.85 9.71
CA PHE A 53 7.45 5.70 8.77
C PHE A 53 6.14 6.26 9.34
N GLN A 54 5.83 5.99 10.60
CA GLN A 54 4.64 6.50 11.28
C GLN A 54 4.61 8.03 11.32
N ILE A 55 5.73 8.65 11.68
CA ILE A 55 5.87 10.11 11.68
C ILE A 55 5.66 10.66 10.26
N ALA A 56 6.34 10.09 9.26
CA ALA A 56 6.20 10.53 7.88
C ALA A 56 4.75 10.40 7.36
N ALA A 57 4.06 9.31 7.71
CA ALA A 57 2.68 9.07 7.31
C ALA A 57 1.69 9.97 8.05
N ALA A 58 1.98 10.38 9.30
CA ALA A 58 1.15 11.30 10.07
C ALA A 58 1.20 12.74 9.52
N HIS A 59 2.33 13.15 8.94
CA HIS A 59 2.51 14.46 8.32
C HIS A 59 2.19 14.49 6.80
N HIS A 60 1.62 13.41 6.28
CA HIS A 60 1.22 13.34 4.87
C HIS A 60 -0.09 14.11 4.63
N LEU A 61 -0.21 14.79 3.47
CA LEU A 61 -1.37 15.62 3.11
C LEU A 61 -2.71 14.84 3.10
N TYR A 62 -2.63 13.54 2.86
CA TYR A 62 -3.77 12.62 2.85
C TYR A 62 -3.54 11.50 3.85
N ARG A 63 -4.58 11.08 4.57
CA ARG A 63 -4.55 9.87 5.40
C ARG A 63 -4.70 8.64 4.49
N PRO A 64 -3.64 7.85 4.26
CA PRO A 64 -3.76 6.67 3.42
C PRO A 64 -4.66 5.62 4.08
N THR A 65 -5.45 4.92 3.27
CA THR A 65 -6.16 3.72 3.73
C THR A 65 -5.17 2.59 4.02
N CYS A 66 -5.64 1.50 4.66
CA CYS A 66 -4.77 0.40 5.09
C CYS A 66 -3.90 -0.17 3.96
N LEU A 67 -4.48 -0.47 2.80
CA LEU A 67 -3.74 -1.11 1.71
C LEU A 67 -2.58 -0.25 1.14
N PRO A 68 -2.78 1.01 0.70
CA PRO A 68 -1.67 1.87 0.27
C PRO A 68 -0.62 2.05 1.36
N ARG A 69 -1.02 2.17 2.63
CA ARG A 69 -0.12 2.31 3.77
C ARG A 69 0.76 1.06 3.94
N SER A 70 0.17 -0.12 3.94
CA SER A 70 0.91 -1.39 4.09
C SER A 70 1.84 -1.66 2.91
N ILE A 71 1.44 -1.31 1.68
CA ILE A 71 2.32 -1.40 0.50
C ILE A 71 3.52 -0.46 0.65
N ALA A 72 3.29 0.78 1.05
CA ALA A 72 4.36 1.76 1.26
C ALA A 72 5.33 1.31 2.36
N LEU A 73 4.80 0.81 3.48
CA LEU A 73 5.60 0.28 4.58
C LEU A 73 6.42 -0.94 4.16
N GLN A 74 5.81 -1.89 3.45
CA GLN A 74 6.51 -3.07 2.94
C GLN A 74 7.69 -2.66 2.06
N HIS A 75 7.46 -1.73 1.12
CA HIS A 75 8.50 -1.24 0.23
C HIS A 75 9.63 -0.55 1.01
N PHE A 76 9.26 0.29 1.98
CA PHE A 76 10.20 0.99 2.84
C PHE A 76 11.07 0.03 3.66
N LEU A 77 10.47 -0.95 4.33
CA LEU A 77 11.18 -1.93 5.16
C LEU A 77 12.08 -2.87 4.33
N LYS A 78 11.58 -3.37 3.19
CA LYS A 78 12.40 -4.18 2.27
C LYS A 78 13.62 -3.43 1.78
N ARG A 79 13.47 -2.14 1.49
CA ARG A 79 14.61 -1.30 1.12
C ARG A 79 15.64 -1.22 2.24
N HIS A 80 15.22 -1.21 3.51
CA HIS A 80 16.10 -1.18 4.67
C HIS A 80 16.63 -2.55 5.12
N GLY A 81 16.47 -3.61 4.30
CA GLY A 81 17.02 -4.94 4.56
C GLY A 81 16.14 -5.84 5.43
N HIS A 82 14.90 -5.42 5.73
CA HIS A 82 13.96 -6.23 6.51
C HIS A 82 13.08 -7.09 5.59
N PRO A 83 12.88 -8.39 5.89
CA PRO A 83 12.09 -9.30 5.06
C PRO A 83 10.57 -9.08 5.24
N ALA A 84 10.09 -7.87 4.94
CA ALA A 84 8.71 -7.49 5.13
C ALA A 84 7.74 -8.18 4.15
N VAL A 85 6.72 -8.84 4.67
CA VAL A 85 5.68 -9.55 3.93
C VAL A 85 4.38 -8.75 4.05
N LEU A 86 3.79 -8.41 2.91
CA LEU A 86 2.45 -7.82 2.88
C LEU A 86 1.43 -8.94 3.02
N ARG A 87 0.50 -8.77 3.96
CA ARG A 87 -0.64 -9.64 4.16
C ARG A 87 -1.92 -8.89 3.83
N ILE A 88 -2.85 -9.58 3.18
CA ILE A 88 -4.19 -9.09 2.90
C ILE A 88 -5.14 -10.12 3.48
N GLY A 89 -6.06 -9.69 4.32
CA GLY A 89 -7.06 -10.55 4.92
C GLY A 89 -8.46 -10.05 4.69
N VAL A 90 -9.40 -10.99 4.75
CA VAL A 90 -10.83 -10.71 4.61
C VAL A 90 -11.61 -11.24 5.81
N HIS A 91 -12.68 -10.56 6.16
CA HIS A 91 -13.60 -10.95 7.21
C HIS A 91 -15.03 -10.85 6.66
N LYS A 92 -15.80 -11.93 6.79
CA LYS A 92 -17.19 -11.97 6.35
C LYS A 92 -18.08 -11.41 7.46
N GLU A 93 -18.95 -10.47 7.11
CA GLU A 93 -19.97 -9.91 7.98
C GLU A 93 -21.37 -10.30 7.49
N GLU A 94 -22.41 -10.07 8.31
CA GLU A 94 -23.80 -10.30 7.92
C GLU A 94 -24.20 -9.60 6.61
N LYS A 95 -23.64 -8.41 6.35
CA LYS A 95 -23.99 -7.57 5.19
C LYS A 95 -22.83 -7.32 4.22
N GLY A 96 -21.78 -8.15 4.22
CA GLY A 96 -20.71 -8.02 3.24
C GLY A 96 -19.38 -8.64 3.62
N ILE A 97 -18.32 -8.14 2.99
CA ILE A 97 -16.93 -8.55 3.23
C ILE A 97 -16.13 -7.31 3.57
N ARG A 98 -15.41 -7.33 4.69
CA ARG A 98 -14.39 -6.34 5.02
C ARG A 98 -13.01 -6.87 4.66
N ALA A 99 -12.19 -6.00 4.08
CA ALA A 99 -10.81 -6.31 3.74
C ALA A 99 -9.86 -5.45 4.58
N HIS A 100 -8.73 -6.03 4.94
CA HIS A 100 -7.67 -5.35 5.66
C HIS A 100 -6.31 -5.79 5.15
N ALA A 101 -5.31 -4.92 5.30
CA ALA A 101 -3.95 -5.19 4.89
C ALA A 101 -3.00 -4.79 6.02
N TRP A 102 -1.99 -5.63 6.26
CA TRP A 102 -0.95 -5.39 7.27
C TRP A 102 0.39 -5.91 6.76
N VAL A 103 1.46 -5.59 7.48
CA VAL A 103 2.81 -6.06 7.15
C VAL A 103 3.33 -6.92 8.28
N GLU A 104 4.04 -7.99 7.93
CA GLU A 104 4.73 -8.87 8.86
C GLU A 104 6.24 -8.87 8.58
N VAL A 105 7.06 -8.81 9.63
CA VAL A 105 8.51 -9.05 9.56
C VAL A 105 8.82 -10.18 10.52
N ASP A 106 9.42 -11.25 10.03
CA ASP A 106 9.75 -12.45 10.84
C ASP A 106 8.56 -12.98 11.66
N GLY A 107 7.37 -12.98 11.06
CA GLY A 107 6.12 -13.44 11.68
C GLY A 107 5.49 -12.46 12.67
N ARG A 108 6.05 -11.26 12.85
CA ARG A 108 5.50 -10.21 13.73
C ARG A 108 4.82 -9.13 12.91
N ILE A 109 3.59 -8.80 13.27
CA ILE A 109 2.83 -7.70 12.68
C ILE A 109 3.49 -6.37 13.06
N VAL A 110 3.66 -5.48 12.08
CA VAL A 110 4.24 -4.14 12.26
C VAL A 110 3.27 -3.05 11.79
N ASP A 111 3.31 -1.91 12.47
CA ASP A 111 2.50 -0.71 12.16
C ASP A 111 0.97 -0.94 12.17
N ASP A 112 0.52 -1.95 12.90
CA ASP A 112 -0.89 -2.29 13.09
C ASP A 112 -1.09 -2.95 14.46
N ASP A 113 -2.33 -2.97 14.93
CA ASP A 113 -2.71 -3.70 16.13
C ASP A 113 -2.85 -5.20 15.79
N PRO A 114 -2.05 -6.09 16.42
CA PRO A 114 -2.18 -7.53 16.22
C PRO A 114 -3.59 -8.07 16.50
N MET A 115 -4.34 -7.48 17.44
CA MET A 115 -5.71 -7.91 17.74
C MET A 115 -6.70 -7.52 16.64
N ASN A 116 -6.45 -6.40 15.96
CA ASN A 116 -7.23 -6.00 14.80
C ASN A 116 -6.98 -6.94 13.61
N ALA A 117 -5.71 -7.20 13.30
CA ALA A 117 -5.32 -8.07 12.18
C ALA A 117 -5.85 -9.52 12.33
N LYS A 118 -5.86 -10.07 13.55
CA LYS A 118 -6.37 -11.43 13.83
C LYS A 118 -7.84 -11.66 13.47
N ARG A 119 -8.63 -10.60 13.30
CA ARG A 119 -10.04 -10.71 12.89
C ARG A 119 -10.19 -11.11 11.42
N TYR A 120 -9.14 -10.91 10.62
CA TYR A 120 -9.15 -11.13 9.20
C TYR A 120 -8.47 -12.46 8.87
N HIS A 121 -9.08 -13.20 7.95
CA HIS A 121 -8.52 -14.44 7.44
C HIS A 121 -7.56 -14.08 6.31
N PRO A 122 -6.24 -14.33 6.45
CA PRO A 122 -5.28 -13.99 5.43
C PRO A 122 -5.58 -14.75 4.14
N LEU A 123 -5.63 -14.03 3.03
CA LEU A 123 -5.69 -14.61 1.71
C LEU A 123 -4.35 -15.30 1.44
N ARG A 124 -4.40 -16.57 1.04
CA ARG A 124 -3.20 -17.33 0.68
C ARG A 124 -2.50 -16.61 -0.47
N THR A 125 -1.24 -16.31 -0.27
CA THR A 125 -0.39 -15.80 -1.33
C THR A 125 0.51 -16.93 -1.81
N ARG A 126 0.90 -16.93 -3.09
CA ARG A 126 1.86 -17.90 -3.64
C ARG A 126 3.20 -17.95 -2.87
N HIS A 127 3.50 -16.91 -2.07
CA HIS A 127 4.66 -16.87 -1.20
C HIS A 127 4.53 -17.85 -0.01
N ASP A 128 3.31 -18.19 0.41
CA ASP A 128 3.06 -19.13 1.50
C ASP A 128 3.29 -20.58 1.05
N ASP A 129 3.00 -20.89 -0.22
CA ASP A 129 3.14 -22.24 -0.79
C ASP A 129 4.60 -22.70 -0.96
N ARG A 130 5.56 -21.77 -0.96
CA ARG A 130 7.01 -22.10 -1.09
C ARG A 130 7.70 -22.38 0.25
N ARG A 131 6.98 -22.26 1.37
CA ARG A 131 7.51 -22.40 2.72
C ARG A 131 7.08 -23.72 3.40
N ASN A 132 6.39 -24.58 2.66
CA ASN A 132 5.92 -25.91 3.06
C ASN A 132 6.42 -26.95 2.06
#